data_AF-A0AAE8MGP0-F1
#
_entry.id   AF-A0AAE8MGP0-F1
#
_cell.length_a   1.000
_cell.length_b   1.000
_cell.length_c   1.000
_cell.angle_alpha   90.00
_cell.angle_beta   90.00
_cell.angle_gamma   90.00
#
_symmetry.space_group_name_H-M   'P 1'
#
loop_
_entity.id
_entity.type
_entity.pdbx_description
1 polymer ?
#
loop_
_entity_poly.entity_id
_entity_poly.type
_entity_poly.pdbx_seq_one_letter_code
_entity_poly.pdbx_strand_id
1 'polypeptide(L)'
;MSFLVYLVLFTFTFLPQYAFLAIFHGWGAWVNAVVLVLGEGLVIIQGLFEGFFVDECRVDVFDATLIKLGHKDLIAPQRILFLDAPNPVRMLGKPTTDAVYTPWSMVQIIELIVFLPLNFIPVVGTPAFIIITGTRLGKLAHYRWFQIKGFSKVEQKQVLRDRAWEYVWFGTVAMILELIPVLSLFFLLTTTAGAAQWTAQIEDESKSPAENEQAHEEDTHPDAPPPYTDDVV
;
A
#
# COMPACT_ATOMS: atom_id res chain seq x y z
N MET A 1 2.01 22.32 -3.09
CA MET A 1 2.11 21.76 -4.46
C MET A 1 0.81 21.11 -4.90
N SER A 2 0.26 20.15 -4.17
CA SER A 2 -1.03 19.51 -4.48
C SER A 2 -2.19 20.51 -4.67
N PHE A 3 -2.30 21.54 -3.82
CA PHE A 3 -3.29 22.61 -3.98
C PHE A 3 -3.21 23.32 -5.34
N LEU A 4 -1.99 23.64 -5.82
CA LEU A 4 -1.81 24.31 -7.11
C LEU A 4 -2.18 23.39 -8.29
N VAL A 5 -1.83 22.10 -8.19
CA VAL A 5 -2.22 21.09 -9.19
C VAL A 5 -3.75 21.02 -9.29
N TYR A 6 -4.44 20.88 -8.15
CA TYR A 6 -5.90 20.86 -8.14
C TYR A 6 -6.51 22.18 -8.58
N LEU A 7 -5.94 23.33 -8.22
CA LEU A 7 -6.42 24.63 -8.69
C LEU A 7 -6.39 24.72 -10.22
N VAL A 8 -5.30 24.28 -10.85
CA VAL A 8 -5.16 24.23 -12.31
C VAL A 8 -6.18 23.26 -12.92
N LEU A 9 -6.28 22.03 -12.40
CA LEU A 9 -7.22 21.03 -12.91
C LEU A 9 -8.69 21.45 -12.76
N PHE A 10 -9.06 22.03 -11.63
CA PHE A 10 -10.42 22.56 -11.45
C PHE A 10 -10.70 23.79 -12.33
N THR A 11 -9.69 24.56 -12.68
CA THR A 11 -9.87 25.72 -13.56
C THR A 11 -10.06 25.32 -15.02
N PHE A 12 -9.26 24.36 -15.51
CA PHE A 12 -9.21 24.02 -16.93
C PHE A 12 -9.97 22.74 -17.31
N THR A 13 -10.02 21.77 -16.41
CA THR A 13 -10.52 20.41 -16.72
C THR A 13 -11.96 20.21 -16.23
N PHE A 14 -12.32 20.82 -15.10
CA PHE A 14 -13.66 20.66 -14.49
C PHE A 14 -14.80 21.15 -15.40
N LEU A 15 -14.70 22.36 -15.96
CA LEU A 15 -15.79 22.95 -16.77
C LEU A 15 -16.08 22.12 -18.03
N PRO A 16 -15.07 21.74 -18.84
CA PRO A 16 -15.27 20.85 -19.99
C PRO A 16 -15.84 19.49 -19.60
N GLN A 17 -15.34 18.86 -18.53
CA GLN A 17 -15.82 17.56 -18.07
C GLN A 17 -17.26 17.63 -17.55
N TYR A 18 -17.59 18.64 -16.76
CA TYR A 18 -18.94 18.87 -16.28
C TYR A 18 -19.90 19.09 -17.45
N ALA A 19 -19.54 19.94 -18.41
CA ALA A 19 -20.37 20.19 -19.58
C ALA A 19 -20.62 18.91 -20.40
N PHE A 20 -19.60 18.07 -20.56
CA PHE A 20 -19.72 16.80 -21.26
C PHE A 20 -20.61 15.79 -20.50
N LEU A 21 -20.39 15.63 -19.19
CA LEU A 21 -21.19 14.74 -18.34
C LEU A 21 -22.64 15.24 -18.17
N ALA A 22 -22.87 16.56 -18.19
CA ALA A 22 -24.20 17.14 -18.08
C ALA A 22 -25.13 16.71 -19.22
N ILE A 23 -24.59 16.33 -20.38
CA ILE A 23 -25.35 15.77 -21.52
C ILE A 23 -26.05 14.47 -21.13
N PHE A 24 -25.41 13.64 -20.30
CA PHE A 24 -25.88 12.29 -19.96
C PHE A 24 -26.54 12.24 -18.56
N HIS A 25 -26.06 13.03 -17.60
CA HIS A 25 -26.43 12.91 -16.18
C HIS A 25 -27.26 14.10 -15.64
N GLY A 26 -27.47 15.14 -16.45
CA GLY A 26 -28.19 16.35 -16.03
C GLY A 26 -27.57 17.00 -14.79
N TRP A 27 -28.39 17.33 -13.78
CA TRP A 27 -27.94 18.00 -12.56
C TRP A 27 -26.94 17.16 -11.74
N GLY A 28 -26.97 15.83 -11.81
CA GLY A 28 -26.05 14.95 -11.06
C GLY A 28 -24.61 14.96 -11.59
N ALA A 29 -24.37 15.55 -12.77
CA ALA A 29 -23.08 15.53 -13.44
C ALA A 29 -21.94 16.21 -12.65
N TRP A 30 -22.25 17.18 -11.80
CA TRP A 30 -21.21 17.92 -11.07
C TRP A 30 -20.49 17.04 -10.05
N VAL A 31 -21.18 16.08 -9.41
CA VAL A 31 -20.55 15.16 -8.45
C VAL A 31 -19.58 14.22 -9.16
N ASN A 32 -19.99 13.66 -10.29
CA ASN A 32 -19.15 12.79 -11.10
C ASN A 32 -17.95 13.55 -11.67
N ALA A 33 -18.15 14.79 -12.12
CA ALA A 33 -17.08 15.64 -12.60
C ALA A 33 -16.07 15.97 -11.50
N VAL A 34 -16.52 16.27 -10.27
CA VAL A 34 -15.63 16.50 -9.13
C VAL A 34 -14.77 15.27 -8.87
N VAL A 35 -15.36 14.08 -8.77
CA VAL A 35 -14.59 12.85 -8.49
C VAL A 35 -13.61 12.54 -9.62
N LEU A 36 -14.00 12.77 -10.88
CA LEU A 36 -13.13 12.57 -12.03
C LEU A 36 -11.90 13.50 -11.96
N VAL A 37 -12.12 14.81 -11.76
CA VAL A 37 -11.02 15.78 -11.57
C VAL A 37 -10.13 15.40 -10.38
N LEU A 38 -10.75 14.96 -9.27
CA LEU A 38 -10.01 14.56 -8.08
C LEU A 38 -9.13 13.33 -8.33
N GLY A 39 -9.67 12.34 -9.06
CA GLY A 39 -8.97 11.13 -9.47
C GLY A 39 -7.82 11.42 -10.44
N GLU A 40 -8.04 12.25 -11.46
CA GLU A 40 -7.00 12.71 -12.39
C GLU A 40 -5.88 13.46 -11.65
N GLY A 41 -6.26 14.35 -10.73
CA GLY A 41 -5.30 15.07 -9.91
C GLY A 41 -4.51 14.16 -8.98
N LEU A 42 -5.10 13.08 -8.48
CA LEU A 42 -4.41 12.07 -7.67
C LEU A 42 -3.34 11.36 -8.51
N VAL A 43 -3.62 11.00 -9.76
CA VAL A 43 -2.62 10.42 -10.68
C VAL A 43 -1.46 11.39 -10.90
N ILE A 44 -1.76 12.66 -11.19
CA ILE A 44 -0.74 13.68 -11.45
C ILE A 44 0.08 13.96 -10.20
N ILE A 45 -0.55 14.03 -9.02
CA ILE A 45 0.11 14.26 -7.74
C ILE A 45 1.01 13.09 -7.37
N GLN A 46 0.57 11.85 -7.58
CA GLN A 46 1.41 10.68 -7.34
C GLN A 46 2.64 10.68 -8.25
N GLY A 47 2.48 10.96 -9.55
CA GLY A 47 3.62 11.09 -10.47
C GLY A 47 4.55 12.26 -10.10
N LEU A 48 3.99 13.37 -9.60
CA LEU A 48 4.77 14.50 -9.13
C LEU A 48 5.57 14.14 -7.86
N PHE A 49 4.96 13.42 -6.92
CA PHE A 49 5.63 12.95 -5.71
C PHE A 49 6.73 11.92 -5.99
N GLU A 50 6.51 11.00 -6.93
CA GLU A 50 7.55 10.11 -7.48
C GLU A 50 8.75 10.93 -7.98
N GLY A 51 8.49 11.99 -8.77
CA GLY A 51 9.54 12.88 -9.29
C GLY A 51 10.26 13.78 -8.28
N PHE A 52 9.69 14.00 -7.09
CA PHE A 52 10.26 14.84 -6.02
C PHE A 52 10.97 14.04 -4.91
N PHE A 53 11.35 12.77 -5.16
CA PHE A 53 11.98 11.87 -4.18
C PHE A 53 11.08 11.50 -2.97
N VAL A 54 9.76 11.68 -3.07
CA VAL A 54 8.84 11.25 -1.99
C VAL A 54 8.81 9.73 -1.85
N ASP A 55 9.14 8.99 -2.92
CA ASP A 55 9.25 7.54 -2.87
C ASP A 55 10.33 7.07 -1.87
N GLU A 56 11.44 7.79 -1.74
CA GLU A 56 12.43 7.50 -0.69
C GLU A 56 11.82 7.71 0.70
N CYS A 57 11.08 8.80 0.91
CA CYS A 57 10.38 9.04 2.18
C CYS A 57 9.34 7.95 2.50
N ARG A 58 8.65 7.42 1.49
CA ARG A 58 7.69 6.32 1.67
C ARG A 58 8.40 5.03 2.06
N VAL A 59 9.51 4.71 1.40
CA VAL A 59 10.36 3.59 1.79
C VAL A 59 10.86 3.75 3.22
N ASP A 60 11.34 4.94 3.58
CA ASP A 60 11.82 5.23 4.95
C ASP A 60 10.71 5.08 5.99
N VAL A 61 9.51 5.60 5.71
CA VAL A 61 8.35 5.45 6.62
C VAL A 61 7.93 3.99 6.75
N PHE A 62 7.92 3.24 5.64
CA PHE A 62 7.58 1.83 5.63
C PHE A 62 8.58 1.02 6.45
N ASP A 63 9.88 1.13 6.13
CA ASP A 63 10.97 0.40 6.77
C ASP A 63 11.09 0.80 8.26
N ALA A 64 10.99 2.09 8.61
CA ALA A 64 11.02 2.55 10.00
C ALA A 64 9.83 2.02 10.82
N THR A 65 8.65 1.90 10.20
CA THR A 65 7.47 1.34 10.86
C THR A 65 7.67 -0.14 11.15
N LEU A 66 8.20 -0.92 10.20
CA LEU A 66 8.52 -2.33 10.41
C LEU A 66 9.59 -2.53 11.51
N ILE A 67 10.63 -1.71 11.53
CA ILE A 67 11.65 -1.73 12.59
C ILE A 67 11.00 -1.45 13.95
N LYS A 68 10.12 -0.44 14.03
CA LYS A 68 9.42 -0.08 15.27
C LYS A 68 8.54 -1.22 15.79
N LEU A 69 8.00 -2.04 14.89
CA LEU A 69 7.18 -3.21 15.22
C LEU A 69 8.01 -4.48 15.50
N GLY A 70 9.34 -4.40 15.51
CA GLY A 70 10.21 -5.52 15.85
C GLY A 70 10.69 -6.35 14.65
N HIS A 71 10.32 -6.00 13.42
CA HIS A 71 10.72 -6.72 12.21
C HIS A 71 12.04 -6.20 11.61
N LYS A 72 13.02 -5.88 12.47
CA LYS A 72 14.35 -5.40 12.06
C LYS A 72 15.08 -6.41 11.16
N ASP A 73 14.87 -7.70 11.40
CA ASP A 73 15.56 -8.79 10.68
C ASP A 73 15.10 -8.91 9.23
N LEU A 74 13.87 -8.44 8.92
CA LEU A 74 13.39 -8.36 7.54
C LEU A 74 14.10 -7.26 6.73
N ILE A 75 14.51 -6.17 7.39
CA ILE A 75 15.07 -4.97 6.74
C ILE A 75 16.60 -5.02 6.67
N ALA A 76 17.26 -5.62 7.67
CA ALA A 76 18.71 -5.69 7.77
C ALA A 76 19.42 -6.20 6.49
N PRO A 77 18.86 -7.16 5.72
CA PRO A 77 19.47 -7.61 4.47
C PRO A 77 19.39 -6.60 3.32
N GLN A 78 18.41 -5.69 3.28
CA GLN A 78 18.24 -4.76 2.15
C GLN A 78 18.85 -3.37 2.41
N ARG A 79 19.27 -3.05 3.64
CA ARG A 79 19.81 -1.74 3.99
C ARG A 79 20.78 -1.81 5.16
N ILE A 80 21.79 -0.94 5.12
CA ILE A 80 22.70 -0.75 6.26
C ILE A 80 21.90 -0.13 7.42
N LEU A 81 21.86 -0.83 8.56
CA LEU A 81 21.21 -0.36 9.78
C LEU A 81 22.24 0.14 10.79
N PHE A 82 22.07 1.36 11.28
CA PHE A 82 22.86 1.92 12.38
C PHE A 82 22.20 1.55 13.71
N LEU A 83 22.54 0.36 14.24
CA LEU A 83 21.92 -0.21 15.45
C LEU A 83 22.09 0.67 16.70
N ASP A 84 23.09 1.56 16.72
CA ASP A 84 23.35 2.51 17.80
C ASP A 84 22.51 3.79 17.71
N ALA A 85 21.59 3.90 16.74
CA ALA A 85 20.78 5.09 16.54
C ALA A 85 19.63 5.19 17.56
N PRO A 86 19.32 6.40 18.07
CA PRO A 86 18.32 6.59 19.13
C PRO A 86 16.87 6.41 18.66
N ASN A 87 16.60 6.37 17.36
CA ASN A 87 15.25 6.14 16.82
C ASN A 87 15.27 5.33 15.51
N PRO A 88 14.18 4.59 15.21
CA PRO A 88 14.07 3.74 14.01
C PRO A 88 14.31 4.49 12.68
N VAL A 89 13.92 5.77 12.60
CA VAL A 89 14.13 6.59 11.41
C VAL A 89 15.62 6.89 11.17
N ARG A 90 16.40 7.15 12.23
CA ARG A 90 17.86 7.38 12.09
C ARG A 90 18.67 6.09 12.06
N MET A 91 18.03 4.96 12.35
CA MET A 91 18.61 3.63 12.18
C MET A 91 18.73 3.25 10.71
N LEU A 92 17.94 3.87 9.83
CA LEU A 92 17.99 3.68 8.38
C LEU A 92 19.18 4.43 7.75
N GLY A 93 20.17 3.71 7.21
CA GLY A 93 21.28 4.28 6.42
C GLY A 93 20.86 4.74 5.02
N LYS A 94 21.76 4.99 4.05
CA LYS A 94 21.30 5.19 2.66
C LYS A 94 20.81 3.86 2.05
N PRO A 95 19.71 3.82 1.26
CA PRO A 95 19.28 2.60 0.58
C PRO A 95 20.40 2.06 -0.32
N THR A 96 20.75 0.78 -0.18
CA THR A 96 21.81 0.11 -0.96
C THR A 96 21.31 -0.44 -2.30
N THR A 97 20.00 -0.42 -2.53
CA THR A 97 19.32 -0.87 -3.75
C THR A 97 18.32 0.21 -4.16
N ASP A 98 18.12 0.43 -5.46
CA ASP A 98 17.24 1.48 -6.00
C ASP A 98 15.88 1.52 -5.30
N ALA A 99 15.56 2.66 -4.69
CA ALA A 99 14.38 2.89 -3.87
C ALA A 99 13.12 3.10 -4.72
N VAL A 100 12.77 2.11 -5.55
CA VAL A 100 11.56 2.16 -6.38
C VAL A 100 10.40 1.59 -5.57
N TYR A 101 9.64 2.46 -4.91
CA TYR A 101 8.43 2.09 -4.17
C TYR A 101 7.30 1.61 -5.09
N THR A 102 7.23 2.12 -6.34
CA THR A 102 6.33 1.62 -7.38
C THR A 102 6.93 1.82 -8.78
N PRO A 103 6.92 0.82 -9.69
CA PRO A 103 7.43 1.01 -11.04
C PRO A 103 6.48 1.85 -11.91
N TRP A 104 6.96 3.01 -12.35
CA TRP A 104 6.50 3.92 -13.42
C TRP A 104 4.99 4.06 -13.72
N SER A 105 4.48 5.27 -13.47
CA SER A 105 3.10 5.79 -13.60
C SER A 105 2.37 5.63 -14.97
N MET A 106 3.00 5.14 -16.05
CA MET A 106 2.30 5.03 -17.36
C MET A 106 1.10 4.10 -17.33
N VAL A 107 1.19 3.01 -16.56
CA VAL A 107 0.06 2.10 -16.37
C VAL A 107 -1.12 2.85 -15.74
N GLN A 108 -0.86 3.82 -14.86
CA GLN A 108 -1.90 4.63 -14.22
C GLN A 108 -2.59 5.58 -15.16
N ILE A 109 -1.82 6.22 -16.05
CA ILE A 109 -2.37 7.11 -17.06
C ILE A 109 -3.23 6.31 -18.05
N ILE A 110 -2.73 5.15 -18.50
CA ILE A 110 -3.48 4.27 -19.40
C ILE A 110 -4.75 3.75 -18.73
N GLU A 111 -4.65 3.30 -17.49
CA GLU A 111 -5.76 2.78 -16.71
C GLU A 111 -6.82 3.86 -16.45
N LEU A 112 -6.41 5.08 -16.14
CA LEU A 112 -7.28 6.25 -16.04
C LEU A 112 -8.03 6.47 -17.36
N ILE A 113 -7.34 6.48 -18.50
CA ILE A 113 -7.97 6.65 -19.83
C ILE A 113 -8.97 5.53 -20.12
N VAL A 114 -8.65 4.29 -19.75
CA VAL A 114 -9.50 3.11 -19.98
C VAL A 114 -10.71 3.09 -19.05
N PHE A 115 -10.58 3.57 -17.81
CA PHE A 115 -11.68 3.62 -16.84
C PHE A 115 -12.43 4.95 -16.80
N LEU A 116 -11.96 5.98 -17.51
CA LEU A 116 -12.68 7.24 -17.66
C LEU A 116 -14.10 7.04 -18.24
N PRO A 117 -14.33 6.18 -19.26
CA PRO A 117 -15.66 5.88 -19.76
C PRO A 117 -16.62 5.30 -18.72
N LEU A 118 -16.11 4.69 -17.64
CA LEU A 118 -16.94 4.12 -16.59
C LEU A 118 -17.76 5.19 -15.86
N ASN A 119 -17.20 6.40 -15.72
CA ASN A 119 -17.88 7.54 -15.09
C ASN A 119 -19.08 8.05 -15.91
N PHE A 120 -19.23 7.61 -17.16
CA PHE A 120 -20.42 7.89 -17.96
C PHE A 120 -21.65 7.08 -17.52
N ILE A 121 -21.49 6.08 -16.65
CA ILE A 121 -22.62 5.35 -16.10
C ILE A 121 -23.13 6.09 -14.85
N PRO A 122 -24.37 6.62 -14.84
CA PRO A 122 -24.91 7.31 -13.67
C PRO A 122 -24.96 6.39 -12.46
N VAL A 123 -24.71 6.96 -11.27
CA VAL A 123 -24.75 6.28 -9.96
C VAL A 123 -23.64 5.24 -9.74
N VAL A 124 -23.37 4.37 -10.71
CA VAL A 124 -22.44 3.23 -10.58
C VAL A 124 -21.02 3.60 -11.02
N GLY A 125 -20.88 4.51 -11.99
CA GLY A 125 -19.59 4.82 -12.60
C GLY A 125 -18.54 5.30 -11.59
N THR A 126 -18.91 6.28 -10.77
CA THR A 126 -18.03 6.92 -9.80
C THR A 126 -17.60 5.97 -8.66
N PRO A 127 -18.51 5.24 -7.98
CA PRO A 127 -18.09 4.23 -7.00
C PRO A 127 -17.21 3.15 -7.62
N ALA A 128 -17.55 2.67 -8.83
CA ALA A 128 -16.77 1.63 -9.50
C ALA A 128 -15.37 2.14 -9.86
N PHE A 129 -15.24 3.38 -10.33
CA PHE A 129 -13.95 4.01 -10.58
C PHE A 129 -13.09 4.08 -9.31
N ILE A 130 -13.64 4.57 -8.20
CA ILE A 130 -12.93 4.65 -6.92
C ILE A 130 -12.48 3.25 -6.46
N ILE A 131 -13.36 2.25 -6.52
CA ILE A 131 -13.03 0.88 -6.08
C ILE A 131 -11.94 0.27 -6.96
N ILE A 132 -12.05 0.42 -8.29
CA ILE A 132 -11.08 -0.17 -9.23
C ILE A 132 -9.71 0.47 -9.06
N THR A 133 -9.64 1.80 -9.07
CA THR A 133 -8.37 2.53 -8.89
C THR A 133 -7.81 2.31 -7.48
N GLY A 134 -8.67 2.31 -6.46
CA GLY A 134 -8.31 1.99 -5.08
C GLY A 134 -7.71 0.60 -4.96
N THR A 135 -8.31 -0.42 -5.58
CA THR A 135 -7.79 -1.80 -5.56
C THR A 135 -6.35 -1.89 -6.05
N ARG A 136 -5.98 -1.10 -7.06
CA ARG A 136 -4.59 -1.05 -7.52
C ARG A 136 -3.68 -0.40 -6.49
N LEU A 137 -4.08 0.74 -5.90
CA LEU A 137 -3.35 1.38 -4.82
C LEU A 137 -3.08 0.41 -3.67
N GLY A 138 -4.08 -0.40 -3.30
CA GLY A 138 -3.94 -1.45 -2.30
C GLY A 138 -2.89 -2.49 -2.70
N LYS A 139 -2.94 -3.01 -3.92
CA LYS A 139 -1.92 -3.97 -4.41
C LYS A 139 -0.50 -3.39 -4.41
N LEU A 140 -0.36 -2.09 -4.69
CA LEU A 140 0.92 -1.39 -4.69
C LEU A 140 1.44 -1.11 -3.28
N ALA A 141 0.57 -1.03 -2.27
CA ALA A 141 0.95 -0.74 -0.89
C ALA A 141 1.95 -1.75 -0.30
N HIS A 142 1.89 -3.01 -0.76
CA HIS A 142 2.79 -4.09 -0.35
C HIS A 142 3.91 -4.40 -1.35
N TYR A 143 4.07 -3.59 -2.40
CA TYR A 143 5.13 -3.80 -3.38
C TYR A 143 6.52 -3.82 -2.73
N ARG A 144 6.77 -2.91 -1.77
CA ARG A 144 8.01 -2.88 -0.98
C ARG A 144 8.22 -4.18 -0.21
N TRP A 145 7.20 -4.70 0.48
CA TRP A 145 7.29 -5.97 1.18
C TRP A 145 7.62 -7.15 0.25
N PHE A 146 7.03 -7.20 -0.94
CA PHE A 146 7.34 -8.23 -1.93
C PHE A 146 8.79 -8.17 -2.41
N GLN A 147 9.37 -6.97 -2.55
CA GLN A 147 10.80 -6.81 -2.85
C GLN A 147 11.68 -7.31 -1.69
N ILE A 148 11.31 -6.95 -0.44
CA ILE A 148 12.02 -7.35 0.78
C ILE A 148 12.09 -8.87 0.89
N LYS A 149 10.96 -9.57 0.66
CA LYS A 149 10.89 -11.04 0.70
C LYS A 149 11.42 -11.72 -0.55
N GLY A 150 11.75 -10.98 -1.61
CA GLY A 150 12.22 -11.53 -2.87
C GLY A 150 11.18 -12.37 -3.62
N PHE A 151 9.88 -12.10 -3.44
CA PHE A 151 8.82 -12.88 -4.07
C PHE A 151 8.85 -12.80 -5.60
N SER A 152 8.71 -13.95 -6.25
CA SER A 152 8.46 -14.06 -7.68
C SER A 152 7.10 -13.48 -8.05
N LYS A 153 6.90 -13.11 -9.32
CA LYS A 153 5.62 -12.59 -9.82
C LYS A 153 4.44 -13.55 -9.60
N VAL A 154 4.71 -14.85 -9.54
CA VAL A 154 3.69 -15.89 -9.32
C VAL A 154 3.26 -15.88 -7.85
N GLU A 155 4.21 -15.83 -6.92
CA GLU A 155 3.97 -15.75 -5.48
C GLU A 155 3.27 -14.44 -5.11
N GLN A 156 3.71 -13.30 -5.66
CA GLN A 156 3.03 -12.02 -5.47
C GLN A 156 1.56 -12.12 -5.89
N LYS A 157 1.27 -12.72 -7.06
CA LYS A 157 -0.09 -12.90 -7.52
C LYS A 157 -0.91 -13.82 -6.61
N GLN A 158 -0.28 -14.83 -6.00
CA GLN A 158 -0.95 -15.70 -5.05
C GLN A 158 -1.32 -14.96 -3.77
N VAL A 159 -0.37 -14.29 -3.13
CA VAL A 159 -0.60 -13.49 -1.92
C VAL A 159 -1.68 -12.42 -2.16
N LEU A 160 -1.65 -11.75 -3.31
CA LEU A 160 -2.66 -10.76 -3.69
C LEU A 160 -4.05 -11.36 -3.91
N ARG A 161 -4.15 -12.61 -4.36
CA ARG A 161 -5.44 -13.31 -4.52
C ARG A 161 -6.00 -13.75 -3.18
N ASP A 162 -5.16 -14.28 -2.31
CA ASP A 162 -5.57 -14.87 -1.04
C ASP A 162 -6.24 -13.83 -0.13
N ARG A 163 -5.79 -12.57 -0.21
CA ARG A 163 -6.34 -11.43 0.55
C ARG A 163 -6.94 -10.35 -0.36
N ALA A 164 -7.48 -10.74 -1.51
CA ALA A 164 -7.95 -9.80 -2.54
C ALA A 164 -8.92 -8.74 -2.00
N TRP A 165 -9.84 -9.14 -1.12
CA TRP A 165 -10.82 -8.22 -0.54
C TRP A 165 -10.19 -7.19 0.41
N GLU A 166 -9.19 -7.59 1.20
CA GLU A 166 -8.45 -6.68 2.08
C GLU A 166 -7.72 -5.61 1.27
N TYR A 167 -7.06 -6.01 0.17
CA TYR A 167 -6.39 -5.07 -0.74
C TYR A 167 -7.37 -4.11 -1.42
N VAL A 168 -8.54 -4.60 -1.84
CA VAL A 168 -9.60 -3.75 -2.42
C VAL A 168 -10.01 -2.68 -1.41
N TRP A 169 -10.34 -3.08 -0.18
CA TRP A 169 -10.85 -2.14 0.82
C TRP A 169 -9.78 -1.18 1.31
N PHE A 170 -8.59 -1.68 1.64
CA PHE A 170 -7.45 -0.86 2.06
C PHE A 170 -7.14 0.23 1.03
N GLY A 171 -7.03 -0.17 -0.24
CA GLY A 171 -6.73 0.75 -1.32
C GLY A 171 -7.88 1.72 -1.65
N THR A 172 -9.13 1.29 -1.51
CA THR A 172 -10.32 2.15 -1.67
C THR A 172 -10.33 3.25 -0.61
N VAL A 173 -10.09 2.89 0.66
CA VAL A 173 -10.01 3.86 1.77
C VAL A 173 -8.84 4.82 1.57
N ALA A 174 -7.66 4.29 1.22
CA ALA A 174 -6.49 5.10 0.92
C ALA A 174 -6.76 6.11 -0.20
N MET A 175 -7.38 5.67 -1.30
CA MET A 175 -7.76 6.55 -2.40
C MET A 175 -8.70 7.67 -1.92
N ILE A 176 -9.76 7.33 -1.18
CA ILE A 176 -10.72 8.33 -0.67
C ILE A 176 -10.03 9.38 0.20
N LEU A 177 -9.11 8.96 1.07
CA LEU A 177 -8.34 9.88 1.92
C LEU A 177 -7.41 10.76 1.09
N GLU A 178 -6.72 10.18 0.09
CA GLU A 178 -5.83 10.91 -0.81
C GLU A 178 -6.55 11.89 -1.74
N LEU A 179 -7.86 11.71 -2.00
CA LEU A 179 -8.66 12.69 -2.76
C LEU A 179 -8.73 14.06 -2.07
N ILE A 180 -8.37 14.19 -0.79
CA ILE A 180 -8.35 15.46 -0.06
C ILE A 180 -7.08 16.25 -0.45
N PRO A 181 -7.18 17.31 -1.30
CA PRO A 181 -6.03 17.96 -1.93
C PRO A 181 -4.91 18.41 -0.99
N VAL A 182 -5.28 18.96 0.15
CA VAL A 182 -4.34 19.55 1.12
C VAL A 182 -3.67 18.46 1.97
N LEU A 183 -4.37 17.35 2.19
CA LEU A 183 -3.93 16.26 3.05
C LEU A 183 -3.39 15.06 2.25
N SER A 184 -3.37 15.12 0.93
CA SER A 184 -2.99 13.98 0.08
C SER A 184 -1.60 13.44 0.41
N LEU A 185 -0.61 14.31 0.63
CA LEU A 185 0.74 13.89 1.05
C LEU A 185 0.74 13.25 2.45
N PHE A 186 -0.01 13.84 3.39
CA PHE A 186 -0.13 13.30 4.74
C PHE A 186 -0.76 11.91 4.73
N PHE A 187 -1.83 11.73 3.96
CA PHE A 187 -2.50 10.44 3.81
C PHE A 187 -1.65 9.45 3.01
N LEU A 188 -0.87 9.89 2.02
CA LEU A 188 0.08 9.02 1.33
C LEU A 188 1.09 8.38 2.29
N LEU A 189 1.69 9.20 3.17
CA LEU A 189 2.64 8.71 4.18
C LEU A 189 1.94 7.88 5.26
N THR A 190 0.74 8.26 5.69
CA THR A 190 -0.04 7.51 6.69
C THR A 190 -0.50 6.16 6.14
N THR A 191 -0.96 6.10 4.89
CA THR A 191 -1.28 4.86 4.17
C THR A 191 -0.04 3.98 4.06
N THR A 192 1.13 4.57 3.80
CA THR A 192 2.40 3.83 3.74
C THR A 192 2.76 3.22 5.10
N ALA A 193 2.59 3.97 6.20
CA ALA A 193 2.76 3.45 7.56
C ALA A 193 1.72 2.35 7.88
N GLY A 194 0.46 2.53 7.47
CA GLY A 194 -0.59 1.53 7.63
C GLY A 194 -0.30 0.24 6.86
N ALA A 195 0.26 0.33 5.66
CA ALA A 195 0.70 -0.83 4.89
C ALA A 195 1.84 -1.58 5.60
N ALA A 196 2.79 -0.86 6.21
CA ALA A 196 3.84 -1.48 7.01
C ALA A 196 3.29 -2.17 8.27
N GLN A 197 2.32 -1.56 8.96
CA GLN A 197 1.63 -2.19 10.08
C GLN A 197 0.89 -3.46 9.67
N TRP A 198 0.22 -3.43 8.53
CA TRP A 198 -0.45 -4.61 7.99
C TRP A 198 0.54 -5.70 7.60
N THR A 199 1.67 -5.34 6.98
CA THR A 199 2.77 -6.28 6.69
C THR A 199 3.31 -6.94 7.97
N ALA A 200 3.53 -6.18 9.03
CA ALA A 200 3.97 -6.73 10.31
C ALA A 200 3.00 -7.79 10.85
N GLN A 201 1.70 -7.50 10.83
CA GLN A 201 0.66 -8.45 11.25
C GLN A 201 0.68 -9.74 10.43
N ILE A 202 0.84 -9.65 9.11
CA ILE A 202 0.93 -10.83 8.23
C ILE A 202 2.17 -11.67 8.57
N GLU A 203 3.31 -11.02 8.87
CA GLU A 203 4.54 -11.73 9.23
C GLU A 203 4.45 -12.38 10.62
N ASP A 204 3.78 -11.74 11.58
CA ASP A 204 3.52 -12.33 12.91
C ASP A 204 2.56 -13.53 12.85
N GLU A 205 1.50 -13.43 12.02
CA GLU A 205 0.60 -14.54 11.72
C GLU A 205 1.35 -15.72 11.07
N SER A 206 2.38 -15.44 10.27
CA SER A 206 3.15 -16.47 9.57
C SER A 206 4.18 -17.16 10.47
N LYS A 207 4.63 -16.52 11.56
CA LYS A 207 5.57 -17.10 12.54
C LYS A 207 4.87 -17.98 13.58
N SER A 208 3.65 -17.63 13.98
CA SER A 208 2.89 -18.33 15.02
C SER A 208 2.62 -19.83 14.75
N PRO A 209 2.44 -20.31 13.50
CA PRO A 209 2.33 -21.74 13.19
C PRO A 209 3.69 -22.46 13.29
N ALA A 210 4.77 -21.83 12.81
CA ALA A 210 6.09 -22.44 12.73
C ALA A 210 6.77 -22.60 14.11
N GLU A 211 6.56 -21.67 15.04
CA GLU A 211 7.07 -21.78 16.42
C GLU A 211 6.35 -22.89 17.21
N ASN A 212 5.07 -23.16 16.93
CA ASN A 212 4.31 -24.24 17.57
C ASN A 212 4.68 -25.64 17.04
N GLU A 213 5.13 -25.75 15.78
CA GLU A 213 5.65 -27.00 15.21
C GLU A 213 7.07 -27.30 15.71
N GLN A 214 7.94 -26.29 15.81
CA GLN A 214 9.29 -26.45 16.36
C GLN A 214 9.30 -26.78 17.85
N ALA A 215 8.38 -26.20 18.64
CA ALA A 215 8.23 -26.55 20.05
C ALA A 215 7.74 -28.00 20.28
N HIS A 216 6.98 -28.57 19.34
CA HIS A 216 6.55 -29.98 19.43
C HIS A 216 7.64 -30.98 19.00
N GLU A 217 8.54 -30.60 18.08
CA GLU A 217 9.65 -31.46 17.67
C GLU A 217 10.79 -31.48 18.70
N GLU A 218 11.06 -30.37 19.41
CA GLU A 218 12.08 -30.33 20.48
C GLU A 218 11.71 -31.19 21.72
N ASP A 219 10.42 -31.39 22.01
CA ASP A 219 9.95 -32.27 23.10
C ASP A 219 10.01 -33.77 22.73
N THR A 220 10.30 -34.12 21.48
CA THR A 220 10.41 -35.51 21.01
C THR A 220 11.88 -35.91 20.82
N HIS A 221 12.73 -35.62 21.79
CA HIS A 221 14.10 -36.15 21.81
C HIS A 221 14.08 -37.65 22.21
N PRO A 222 14.71 -38.58 21.45
CA PRO A 222 14.65 -40.03 21.70
C PRO A 222 15.32 -40.52 23.00
N ASP A 223 15.95 -39.62 23.76
CA ASP A 223 16.78 -39.95 24.93
C ASP A 223 16.11 -39.61 26.28
N ALA A 224 14.81 -39.31 26.29
CA ALA A 224 14.09 -39.13 27.55
C ALA A 224 14.04 -40.46 28.33
N PRO A 225 14.62 -40.56 29.54
CA PRO A 225 14.60 -41.79 30.32
C PRO A 225 13.15 -42.16 30.66
N PRO A 226 12.81 -43.46 30.69
CA PRO A 226 11.44 -43.91 30.86
C PRO A 226 10.85 -43.37 32.19
N PRO A 227 9.53 -43.11 32.23
CA PRO A 227 8.87 -42.58 33.41
C PRO A 227 9.08 -43.52 34.59
N TYR A 228 9.55 -42.98 35.71
CA TYR A 228 9.72 -43.73 36.94
C TYR A 228 8.34 -44.11 37.49
N THR A 229 8.01 -45.40 37.39
CA THR A 229 6.81 -45.99 37.99
C THR A 229 7.13 -46.40 39.43
N ASP A 230 6.62 -45.65 40.41
CA ASP A 230 6.55 -46.13 41.80
C ASP A 230 5.42 -47.16 41.90
N ASP A 231 5.78 -48.43 41.70
CA ASP A 231 4.92 -49.54 42.07
C ASP A 231 4.92 -49.66 43.60
N VAL A 232 3.92 -49.06 44.24
CA VAL A 232 3.61 -49.27 45.65
C VAL A 232 2.88 -50.61 45.81
N VAL A 233 3.56 -51.53 46.51
CA VAL A 233 3.09 -52.87 46.93
C VAL A 233 1.89 -52.79 47.87
#